data_AF-A0A7X7TCY9-F1
#
_entry.id   AF-A0A7X7TCY9-F1
#
_cell.length_a   1.000
_cell.length_b   1.000
_cell.length_c   1.000
_cell.angle_alpha   90.00
_cell.angle_beta   90.00
_cell.angle_gamma   90.00
#
_symmetry.space_group_name_H-M   'P 1'
#
loop_
_entity.id
_entity.type
_entity.pdbx_description
1 polymer ?
#
loop_
_entity_poly.entity_id
_entity_poly.type
_entity_poly.pdbx_seq_one_letter_code
_entity_poly.pdbx_strand_id
1 'polypeptide(L)'
;MNPLFVQTDGNQADYRPGDIVRGVIRWQYDTRPGRIELRLIWFTEGPGPDDVKIVDTLVQEDPLPADACVFQFRLPDGPFSYNGNSFRVRWALELLAPGRKDCVRLNVIVSPTNQPITVPFH
;
A
#
# COMPACT_ATOMS: atom_id res chain seq x y z
N MET A 1 14.56 15.29 -2.29
CA MET A 1 14.13 14.08 -3.03
C MET A 1 13.53 13.12 -2.02
N ASN A 2 12.52 12.34 -2.40
CA ASN A 2 11.98 11.30 -1.52
C ASN A 2 12.96 10.11 -1.52
N PRO A 3 13.47 9.67 -0.36
CA PRO A 3 14.43 8.57 -0.29
C PRO A 3 13.79 7.21 -0.51
N LEU A 4 12.46 7.11 -0.56
CA LEU A 4 11.72 5.86 -0.66
C LEU A 4 11.02 5.74 -2.02
N PHE A 5 10.98 4.52 -2.54
CA PHE A 5 10.33 4.19 -3.81
C PHE A 5 9.63 2.83 -3.70
N VAL A 6 8.40 2.75 -4.19
CA VAL A 6 7.64 1.51 -4.32
C VAL A 6 7.04 1.45 -5.72
N GLN A 7 7.10 0.27 -6.34
CA GLN A 7 6.55 0.04 -7.67
C GLN A 7 6.05 -1.40 -7.76
N THR A 8 4.88 -1.60 -8.35
CA THR A 8 4.32 -2.91 -8.64
C THR A 8 4.82 -3.44 -9.98
N ASP A 9 4.81 -4.76 -10.15
CA ASP A 9 5.16 -5.40 -11.42
C ASP A 9 4.25 -4.86 -12.54
N GLY A 10 4.85 -4.44 -13.65
CA GLY A 10 4.13 -3.84 -14.78
C GLY A 10 3.38 -2.53 -14.47
N ASN A 11 3.63 -1.88 -13.33
CA ASN A 11 2.84 -0.76 -12.82
C ASN A 11 1.35 -1.08 -12.62
N GLN A 12 1.02 -2.35 -12.39
CA GLN A 12 -0.35 -2.77 -12.14
C GLN A 12 -0.88 -2.16 -10.84
N ALA A 13 -2.07 -1.57 -10.91
CA ALA A 13 -2.71 -0.93 -9.77
C ALA A 13 -4.08 -1.51 -9.44
N ASP A 14 -4.65 -2.35 -10.30
CA ASP A 14 -5.93 -3.03 -10.12
C ASP A 14 -5.73 -4.53 -9.89
N TYR A 15 -6.42 -5.07 -8.89
CA TYR A 15 -6.29 -6.45 -8.47
C TYR A 15 -7.64 -7.02 -8.06
N ARG A 16 -7.80 -8.33 -8.23
CA ARG A 16 -8.92 -9.11 -7.73
C ARG A 16 -8.61 -9.62 -6.31
N PRO A 17 -9.65 -9.91 -5.51
CA PRO A 17 -9.44 -10.60 -4.23
C PRO A 17 -8.73 -11.94 -4.44
N GLY A 18 -7.79 -12.27 -3.57
CA GLY A 18 -6.94 -13.46 -3.70
C GLY A 18 -5.74 -13.30 -4.63
N ASP A 19 -5.67 -12.23 -5.44
CA ASP A 19 -4.50 -11.95 -6.28
C ASP A 19 -3.26 -11.68 -5.43
N ILE A 20 -2.12 -11.77 -6.09
CA ILE A 20 -0.82 -11.48 -5.50
C ILE A 20 -0.34 -10.14 -6.02
N VAL A 21 -0.15 -9.17 -5.12
CA VAL A 21 0.52 -7.91 -5.41
C VAL A 21 2.02 -8.13 -5.28
N ARG A 22 2.76 -7.92 -6.36
CA ARG A 22 4.22 -8.08 -6.43
C ARG A 22 4.87 -6.81 -6.93
N GLY A 23 6.13 -6.63 -6.58
CA GLY A 23 6.90 -5.49 -7.05
C GLY A 23 8.23 -5.35 -6.35
N VAL A 24 8.78 -4.13 -6.43
CA VAL A 24 10.06 -3.76 -5.84
C VAL A 24 9.87 -2.53 -4.96
N ILE A 25 10.50 -2.55 -3.79
CA ILE A 25 10.77 -1.36 -2.99
C ILE A 25 12.26 -1.01 -3.08
N ARG A 26 12.56 0.28 -3.04
CA ARG A 26 13.93 0.80 -2.99
C ARG A 26 14.00 1.93 -1.99
N TRP A 27 15.18 2.09 -1.40
CA TRP A 27 15.47 3.23 -0.54
C TRP A 27 16.89 3.74 -0.76
N GLN A 28 17.10 5.01 -0.42
CA GLN A 28 18.40 5.66 -0.47
C GLN A 28 18.52 6.74 0.62
N TYR A 29 19.31 6.46 1.64
CA TYR A 29 19.61 7.33 2.77
C TYR A 29 21.12 7.57 2.89
N ASP A 30 21.51 8.68 3.52
CA ASP A 30 22.92 8.96 3.85
C ASP A 30 23.45 8.05 4.97
N THR A 31 22.55 7.58 5.84
CA THR A 31 22.86 6.71 6.99
C THR A 31 21.88 5.55 7.04
N ARG A 32 22.26 4.47 7.73
CA ARG A 32 21.37 3.30 7.94
C ARG A 32 20.02 3.75 8.50
N PRO A 33 18.89 3.35 7.89
CA PRO A 33 17.58 3.77 8.38
C PRO A 33 17.14 2.99 9.62
N GLY A 34 17.87 1.94 10.01
CA GLY A 34 17.54 1.07 11.15
C GLY A 34 16.42 0.08 10.81
N ARG A 35 15.36 0.53 10.15
CA ARG A 35 14.26 -0.31 9.70
C ARG A 35 13.55 0.26 8.48
N ILE A 36 13.10 -0.59 7.58
CA ILE A 36 12.19 -0.25 6.47
C ILE A 36 10.97 -1.17 6.56
N GLU A 37 9.78 -0.59 6.48
CA GLU A 37 8.52 -1.33 6.49
C GLU A 37 7.71 -1.02 5.23
N LEU A 38 7.30 -2.06 4.54
CA LEU A 38 6.26 -1.99 3.53
C LEU A 38 4.98 -2.62 4.10
N ARG A 39 3.91 -1.86 4.18
CA ARG A 39 2.62 -2.31 4.72
C ARG A 39 1.59 -2.37 3.62
N LEU A 40 0.87 -3.48 3.54
CA LEU A 40 -0.39 -3.54 2.81
C LEU A 40 -1.50 -3.07 3.74
N ILE A 41 -2.16 -1.98 3.39
CA ILE A 41 -3.22 -1.39 4.21
C ILE A 41 -4.51 -1.20 3.41
N TRP A 42 -5.62 -1.18 4.14
CA TRP A 42 -6.81 -0.50 3.68
C TRP A 42 -7.23 0.55 4.70
N PHE A 43 -7.92 1.58 4.21
CA PHE A 43 -8.45 2.63 5.06
C PHE A 43 -9.77 3.18 4.53
N THR A 44 -10.57 3.73 5.43
CA THR A 44 -11.77 4.49 5.07
C THR A 44 -11.45 5.97 4.92
N GLU A 45 -12.16 6.64 4.01
CA GLU A 45 -12.16 8.11 3.89
C GLU A 45 -13.61 8.59 3.92
N GLY A 46 -13.91 9.65 4.67
CA GLY A 46 -15.24 10.24 4.71
C GLY A 46 -15.38 11.32 5.80
N PRO A 47 -16.60 11.81 6.08
CA PRO A 47 -16.86 12.78 7.14
C PRO A 47 -16.66 12.24 8.56
N GLY A 48 -16.54 10.92 8.72
CA GLY A 48 -16.25 10.25 9.99
C GLY A 48 -14.74 10.09 10.25
N PRO A 49 -14.36 9.43 11.35
CA PRO A 49 -12.96 9.07 11.58
C PRO A 49 -12.48 8.09 10.51
N ASP A 50 -11.25 8.29 10.04
CA ASP A 50 -10.59 7.35 9.14
C ASP A 50 -10.19 6.09 9.93
N ASP A 51 -10.71 4.94 9.53
CA ASP A 51 -10.24 3.65 10.02
C ASP A 51 -9.08 3.20 9.14
N VAL A 52 -7.97 2.81 9.75
CA VAL A 52 -6.83 2.23 9.03
C VAL A 52 -6.57 0.83 9.55
N LYS A 53 -6.45 -0.13 8.65
CA LYS A 53 -6.06 -1.50 8.99
C LYS A 53 -4.84 -1.94 8.20
N ILE A 54 -3.84 -2.42 8.92
CA ILE A 54 -2.70 -3.13 8.35
C ILE A 54 -3.11 -4.59 8.13
N VAL A 55 -3.00 -5.05 6.90
CA VAL A 55 -3.32 -6.42 6.49
C VAL A 55 -2.10 -7.31 6.58
N ASP A 56 -0.98 -6.80 6.07
CA ASP A 56 0.30 -7.51 6.07
C ASP A 56 1.46 -6.52 6.09
N THR A 57 2.65 -6.97 6.49
CA THR A 57 3.85 -6.13 6.59
C THR A 57 5.09 -6.92 6.22
N LEU A 58 5.86 -6.37 5.28
CA LEU A 58 7.23 -6.77 5.01
C LEU A 58 8.18 -5.84 5.75
N VAL A 59 9.15 -6.42 6.47
CA VAL A 59 10.11 -5.69 7.29
C VAL A 59 11.52 -6.00 6.83
N GLN A 60 12.34 -4.97 6.69
CA GLN A 60 13.80 -5.07 6.56
C GLN A 60 14.43 -4.46 7.81
N GLU A 61 15.08 -5.30 8.62
CA GLU A 61 15.79 -4.90 9.83
C GLU A 61 17.24 -4.54 9.51
N ASP A 62 17.71 -3.42 10.04
CA ASP A 62 19.03 -2.82 9.81
C ASP A 62 19.53 -2.90 8.36
N PRO A 63 18.74 -2.40 7.38
CA PRO A 63 19.16 -2.47 5.98
C PRO A 63 20.34 -1.53 5.70
N LEU A 64 21.03 -1.80 4.59
CA LEU A 64 22.02 -0.88 4.05
C LEU A 64 21.40 0.50 3.79
N PRO A 65 22.19 1.60 3.81
CA PRO A 65 21.67 2.94 3.55
C PRO A 65 20.95 3.07 2.20
N ALA A 66 21.39 2.33 1.18
CA ALA A 66 20.73 2.24 -0.11
C ALA A 66 20.66 0.78 -0.57
N ASP A 67 19.46 0.32 -0.91
CA ASP A 67 19.22 -1.04 -1.37
C ASP A 67 17.84 -1.15 -2.06
N ALA A 68 17.55 -2.34 -2.59
CA ALA A 68 16.28 -2.69 -3.17
C ALA A 68 15.90 -4.13 -2.80
N CYS A 69 14.60 -4.38 -2.57
CA CYS A 69 14.11 -5.75 -2.44
C CYS A 69 12.77 -5.95 -3.13
N VAL A 70 12.53 -7.20 -3.54
CA VAL A 70 11.24 -7.63 -4.06
C VAL A 70 10.26 -7.87 -2.91
N PHE A 71 8.98 -7.61 -3.14
CA PHE A 71 7.92 -7.91 -2.19
C PHE A 71 6.81 -8.73 -2.85
N GLN A 72 6.04 -9.41 -2.00
CA GLN A 72 4.85 -10.14 -2.41
C GLN A 72 3.82 -10.11 -1.27
N PHE A 73 2.59 -9.68 -1.56
CA PHE A 73 1.45 -9.82 -0.65
C PHE A 73 0.31 -10.54 -1.34
N ARG A 74 -0.39 -11.42 -0.60
CA ARG A 74 -1.64 -12.02 -1.06
C ARG A 74 -2.81 -11.18 -0.56
N LEU A 75 -3.67 -10.73 -1.46
CA LEU A 75 -4.85 -9.96 -1.10
C LEU A 75 -5.88 -10.87 -0.43
N PRO A 76 -6.49 -10.43 0.69
CA PRO A 76 -7.60 -11.15 1.28
C PRO A 76 -8.87 -11.00 0.41
N ASP A 77 -9.90 -11.76 0.75
CA ASP A 77 -11.20 -11.69 0.06
C ASP A 77 -11.94 -10.35 0.27
N GLY A 78 -11.50 -9.51 1.20
CA GLY A 78 -12.07 -8.19 1.41
C GLY A 78 -11.36 -7.37 2.50
N PRO A 79 -11.77 -6.10 2.68
CA PRO A 79 -12.86 -5.42 1.98
C PRO A 79 -12.54 -5.04 0.52
N PHE A 80 -13.56 -4.81 -0.30
CA PHE A 80 -13.35 -4.29 -1.65
C PHE A 80 -13.12 -2.77 -1.64
N SER A 81 -12.32 -2.29 -2.59
CA SER A 81 -12.25 -0.87 -2.94
C SER A 81 -13.64 -0.38 -3.30
N TYR A 82 -14.06 0.66 -2.58
CA TYR A 82 -15.38 1.25 -2.69
C TYR A 82 -15.25 2.75 -2.87
N ASN A 83 -16.00 3.32 -3.80
CA ASN A 83 -15.96 4.75 -4.09
C ASN A 83 -17.37 5.34 -4.02
N GLY A 84 -17.86 5.58 -2.80
CA GLY A 84 -19.12 6.25 -2.54
C GLY A 84 -18.96 7.75 -2.26
N ASN A 85 -20.09 8.46 -2.21
CA ASN A 85 -20.13 9.88 -1.84
C ASN A 85 -19.94 10.09 -0.33
N SER A 86 -20.54 9.22 0.49
CA SER A 86 -20.49 9.36 1.96
C SER A 86 -19.24 8.78 2.58
N PHE A 87 -18.70 7.72 2.00
CA PHE A 87 -17.41 7.14 2.42
C PHE A 87 -16.78 6.35 1.28
N ARG A 88 -15.50 6.07 1.42
CA ARG A 88 -14.69 5.29 0.48
C ARG A 88 -13.87 4.27 1.23
N VAL A 89 -13.55 3.16 0.57
CA VAL A 89 -12.57 2.18 1.04
C VAL A 89 -11.41 2.21 0.05
N ARG A 90 -10.23 2.58 0.55
CA ARG A 90 -8.99 2.69 -0.22
C ARG A 90 -8.04 1.59 0.19
N TRP A 91 -7.27 1.10 -0.77
CA TRP A 91 -6.18 0.17 -0.55
C TRP A 91 -4.86 0.84 -0.94
N ALA A 92 -3.80 0.54 -0.21
CA ALA A 92 -2.49 1.06 -0.54
C ALA A 92 -1.35 0.17 -0.06
N LEU A 93 -0.22 0.30 -0.73
CA LEU A 93 1.10 -0.07 -0.24
C LEU A 93 1.74 1.16 0.39
N GLU A 94 2.06 1.09 1.67
CA GLU A 94 2.70 2.16 2.42
C GLU A 94 4.13 1.75 2.76
N LEU A 95 5.11 2.44 2.18
CA LEU A 95 6.53 2.25 2.44
C LEU A 95 7.02 3.37 3.37
N LEU A 96 7.58 3.01 4.51
CA LEU A 96 8.09 3.96 5.49
C LEU A 96 9.38 3.47 6.16
N ALA A 97 10.11 4.41 6.75
CA ALA A 97 11.24 4.13 7.62
C ALA A 97 10.87 4.58 9.05
N PRO A 98 10.50 3.65 9.97
CA PRO A 98 10.19 4.00 11.35
C PRO A 98 11.30 4.83 12.01
N GLY A 99 10.92 5.87 12.74
CA GLY A 99 11.87 6.83 13.34
C GLY A 99 12.35 7.93 12.38
N ARG A 100 12.03 7.83 11.09
CA ARG A 100 12.17 8.91 10.11
C ARG A 100 10.79 9.48 9.75
N LYS A 101 10.78 10.63 9.07
CA LYS A 101 9.53 11.28 8.62
C LYS A 101 9.11 10.86 7.20
N ASP A 102 9.88 10.00 6.56
CA ASP A 102 9.67 9.60 5.18
C ASP A 102 8.60 8.51 5.08
N CYS A 103 7.62 8.74 4.21
CA CYS A 103 6.58 7.78 3.87
C CYS A 103 6.19 7.98 2.39
N VAL A 104 6.06 6.87 1.67
CA VAL A 104 5.50 6.81 0.32
C VAL A 104 4.29 5.91 0.34
N ARG A 105 3.21 6.37 -0.30
CA ARG A 105 1.99 5.59 -0.48
C ARG A 105 1.72 5.37 -1.96
N LEU A 106 1.54 4.12 -2.36
CA LEU A 106 1.08 3.72 -3.68
C LEU A 106 -0.31 3.12 -3.56
N ASN A 107 -1.31 3.82 -4.11
CA ASN A 107 -2.69 3.35 -4.08
C ASN A 107 -2.88 2.19 -5.05
N VAL A 108 -3.68 1.21 -4.62
CA VAL A 108 -4.14 0.10 -5.44
C VAL A 108 -5.65 -0.06 -5.31
N ILE A 109 -6.26 -0.79 -6.24
CA ILE A 109 -7.68 -1.11 -6.28
C ILE A 109 -7.81 -2.60 -6.07
N VAL A 110 -8.63 -3.01 -5.10
CA VAL A 110 -8.97 -4.41 -4.84
C VAL A 110 -10.45 -4.59 -5.12
N SER A 111 -10.81 -5.26 -6.21
CA SER A 111 -12.23 -5.43 -6.57
C SER A 111 -12.44 -6.64 -7.48
N PRO A 112 -13.61 -7.30 -7.42
CA PRO A 112 -13.94 -8.39 -8.36
C PRO A 112 -14.04 -7.93 -9.83
N THR A 113 -14.09 -6.63 -10.09
CA THR A 113 -14.30 -6.02 -11.41
C THR A 113 -13.08 -5.26 -11.92
N ASN A 114 -11.96 -5.27 -11.18
CA ASN A 114 -10.78 -4.42 -11.42
C ASN A 114 -11.07 -2.91 -11.45
N GLN A 115 -12.26 -2.51 -10.98
CA GLN A 115 -12.71 -1.12 -10.84
C GLN A 115 -13.34 -0.97 -9.46
N PRO A 116 -13.19 0.18 -8.78
CA PRO A 116 -13.82 0.39 -7.48
C PRO A 116 -15.34 0.22 -7.60
N ILE A 117 -15.92 -0.47 -6.62
CA ILE A 117 -17.37 -0.66 -6.60
C ILE A 117 -18.02 0.72 -6.39
N THR A 118 -18.90 1.07 -7.32
CA THR A 118 -19.72 2.29 -7.28
C THR A 118 -21.18 1.84 -7.24
N VAL A 119 -21.94 2.28 -6.24
CA VAL A 119 -23.40 2.10 -6.26
C VAL A 119 -24.03 3.34 -6.88
N PRO A 120 -24.78 3.21 -7.99
CA PRO A 120 -25.55 4.32 -8.53
C PRO A 120 -26.66 4.72 -7.55
N PHE A 121 -26.93 6.02 -7.44
CA PHE A 121 -28.11 6.52 -6.73
C PHE A 121 -29.35 6.30 -7.60
N HIS A 122 -30.44 5.84 -6.99
CA HIS A 122 -31.80 5.92 -7.56
C HIS A 122 -32.52 7.13 -6.99
#